data_AF-A0A8R7UQZ0-F1
#
_entry.id   AF-A0A8R7UQZ0-F1
#
_cell.length_a   1.000
_cell.length_b   1.000
_cell.length_c   1.000
_cell.angle_alpha   90.00
_cell.angle_beta   90.00
_cell.angle_gamma   90.00
#
_symmetry.space_group_name_H-M   'P 1'
#
loop_
_entity.id
_entity.type
_entity.pdbx_description
1 polymer ?
#
loop_
_entity_poly.entity_id
_entity_poly.type
_entity_poly.pdbx_seq_one_letter_code
_entity_poly.pdbx_strand_id
1 'polypeptide(L)'
;MVKIDLAKAFDRIEWDFIVKVLARKGLHGHFINLIYACMAIPTFSVIINGQSYGRFQSSRGIRQGCPLSPYLFVLAINELSISLQEAMLADHLSGIILGTGCPPIHSLMFADDLLICGQATVDEATHMLQILQRFCNLSGQMPNWSKSAIIFSRNVNAINKEGIKRIFPVQDISDSSIYLGHPLILPDKDRSSAYDFVADKFKVKLTGYKANKLSHAARLTLINSVFASIPVYYMSNILFSRKLIAKLTSIIRNFWWTGIKEDPSKKALCLRAWKDICTPKVEGGLGIKNIQAVNRGLILSAAWRIAEEPQSFLSQVLKSKYFPDTSIWRAKNNIPKSGFWASILKVKHILYANSIYQILDGNSSVWSTPWFPHWQSIYEHLQIR
;
A
#
# COMPACT_ATOMS: atom_id res chain seq x y z
N MET A 1 6.91 13.77 -9.74
CA MET A 1 6.01 13.37 -8.63
C MET A 1 6.48 14.05 -7.37
N VAL A 2 5.58 14.73 -6.66
CA VAL A 2 5.86 15.48 -5.43
C VAL A 2 5.21 14.73 -4.28
N LYS A 3 5.99 14.33 -3.27
CA LYS A 3 5.51 13.84 -1.99
C LYS A 3 5.27 15.03 -1.07
N ILE A 4 4.05 15.14 -0.55
CA ILE A 4 3.62 16.19 0.35
C ILE A 4 3.15 15.55 1.65
N ASP A 5 3.73 16.00 2.76
CA ASP A 5 3.34 15.64 4.13
C ASP A 5 2.53 16.79 4.71
N LEU A 6 1.33 16.53 5.24
CA LEU A 6 0.50 17.57 5.86
C LEU A 6 0.81 17.72 7.36
N ALA A 7 1.16 18.93 7.80
CA ALA A 7 1.47 19.20 9.20
C ALA A 7 0.20 19.15 10.06
N LYS A 8 0.18 18.27 11.09
CA LYS A 8 -0.94 18.16 12.05
C LYS A 8 -2.30 18.02 11.35
N ALA A 9 -2.38 17.09 10.41
CA ALA A 9 -3.47 17.00 9.44
C ALA A 9 -4.87 16.91 10.07
N PHE A 10 -5.03 16.22 11.21
CA PHE A 10 -6.31 16.16 11.92
C PHE A 10 -6.62 17.47 12.68
N ASP A 11 -5.61 18.12 13.25
CA ASP A 11 -5.79 19.26 14.17
C ASP A 11 -6.03 20.60 13.44
N ARG A 12 -5.78 20.64 12.13
CA ARG A 12 -5.81 21.87 11.33
C ARG A 12 -7.06 22.08 10.48
N ILE A 13 -7.90 21.06 10.32
CA ILE A 13 -9.04 21.16 9.40
C ILE A 13 -10.08 22.15 9.92
N GLU A 14 -10.45 23.12 9.09
CA GLU A 14 -11.52 24.06 9.41
C GLU A 14 -12.90 23.38 9.37
N TRP A 15 -13.73 23.62 10.37
CA TRP A 15 -15.05 22.96 10.46
C TRP A 15 -16.01 23.42 9.37
N ASP A 16 -15.98 24.69 9.03
CA ASP A 16 -16.80 25.25 7.95
C ASP A 16 -16.47 24.61 6.60
N PHE A 17 -15.22 24.22 6.39
CA PHE A 17 -14.81 23.46 5.22
C PHE A 17 -15.50 22.09 5.22
N ILE A 18 -15.44 21.33 6.32
CA ILE A 18 -16.11 20.02 6.43
C ILE A 18 -17.62 20.15 6.18
N VAL A 19 -18.28 21.16 6.77
CA VAL A 19 -19.71 21.42 6.58
C VAL A 19 -20.04 21.63 5.10
N LYS A 20 -19.25 22.44 4.38
CA LYS A 20 -19.40 22.66 2.94
C LYS A 20 -19.18 21.39 2.12
N VAL A 21 -18.19 20.56 2.49
CA VAL A 21 -17.94 19.27 1.84
C VAL A 21 -19.12 18.32 2.02
N LEU A 22 -19.65 18.20 3.23
CA LEU A 22 -20.82 17.36 3.51
C LEU A 22 -22.06 17.83 2.73
N ALA A 23 -22.27 19.15 2.65
CA ALA A 23 -23.35 19.74 1.87
C ALA A 23 -23.17 19.46 0.36
N ARG A 24 -21.95 19.58 -0.19
CA ARG A 24 -21.63 19.24 -1.59
C ARG A 24 -21.91 17.77 -1.91
N LYS A 25 -21.74 16.87 -0.93
CA LYS A 25 -22.08 15.44 -1.06
C LYS A 25 -23.59 15.16 -0.99
N GLY A 26 -24.44 16.17 -0.80
CA GLY A 26 -25.90 16.03 -0.76
C GLY A 26 -26.43 15.50 0.57
N LEU A 27 -25.66 15.59 1.66
CA LEU A 27 -26.12 15.14 2.97
C LEU A 27 -27.14 16.11 3.56
N HIS A 28 -28.14 15.58 4.25
CA HIS A 28 -29.23 16.36 4.81
C HIS A 28 -28.74 17.32 5.91
N GLY A 29 -29.26 18.55 5.93
CA GLY A 29 -28.79 19.61 6.84
C GLY A 29 -28.85 19.23 8.33
N HIS A 30 -29.88 18.50 8.75
CA HIS A 30 -29.95 18.00 10.14
C HIS A 30 -28.76 17.11 10.51
N PHE A 31 -28.36 16.21 9.60
CA PHE A 31 -27.21 15.32 9.82
C PHE A 31 -25.90 16.11 9.86
N ILE A 32 -25.75 17.12 9.00
CA ILE A 32 -24.57 17.99 9.00
C ILE A 32 -24.47 18.77 10.32
N ASN A 33 -25.58 19.28 10.85
CA ASN A 33 -25.61 19.97 12.14
C ASN A 33 -25.21 19.05 13.30
N LEU A 34 -25.62 17.77 13.28
CA LEU A 34 -25.19 16.78 14.27
C LEU A 34 -23.67 16.54 14.19
N ILE A 35 -23.11 16.41 12.99
CA ILE A 35 -21.65 16.26 12.82
C ILE A 35 -20.92 17.51 13.32
N TYR A 36 -21.41 18.71 12.97
CA TYR A 36 -20.84 19.97 13.42
C TYR A 36 -20.84 20.06 14.95
N ALA A 37 -21.96 19.74 15.60
CA ALA A 37 -22.07 19.68 17.05
C ALA A 37 -21.04 18.73 17.69
N CYS A 38 -20.83 17.55 17.10
CA CYS A 38 -19.81 16.59 17.56
C CYS A 38 -18.37 17.12 17.44
N MET A 39 -18.10 18.05 16.53
CA MET A 39 -16.79 18.69 16.37
C MET A 39 -16.62 19.91 17.27
N ALA A 40 -17.66 20.75 17.39
CA ALA A 40 -17.59 22.07 18.02
C ALA A 40 -17.83 22.08 19.54
N ILE A 41 -18.66 21.17 20.05
CA ILE A 41 -19.02 21.12 21.48
C ILE A 41 -17.88 20.60 22.39
N PRO A 42 -17.05 19.61 21.99
CA PRO A 42 -16.05 19.05 22.89
C PRO A 42 -15.07 20.09 23.46
N THR A 43 -14.88 20.04 24.78
CA THR A 43 -13.83 20.78 25.50
C THR A 43 -12.63 19.88 25.77
N PHE A 44 -11.44 20.46 25.69
CA PHE A 44 -10.17 19.82 25.95
C PHE A 44 -9.58 20.31 27.28
N SER A 45 -8.75 19.48 27.90
CA SER A 45 -7.98 19.83 29.08
C SER A 45 -6.56 19.27 28.96
N VAL A 46 -5.57 19.96 29.50
CA VAL A 46 -4.19 19.46 29.50
C VAL A 46 -3.97 18.63 30.75
N ILE A 47 -3.38 17.44 30.61
CA ILE A 47 -3.00 16.63 31.76
C ILE A 47 -1.61 17.07 32.22
N ILE A 48 -1.51 17.62 33.43
CA ILE A 48 -0.26 17.99 34.09
C ILE A 48 -0.13 17.13 35.34
N ASN A 49 0.94 16.35 35.44
CA ASN A 49 1.20 15.42 36.55
C ASN A 49 0.04 14.46 36.85
N GLY A 50 -0.66 13.98 35.81
CA GLY A 50 -1.78 13.05 35.95
C GLY A 50 -3.11 13.69 36.34
N GLN A 51 -3.14 15.00 36.56
CA GLN A 51 -4.36 15.76 36.85
C GLN A 51 -4.76 16.64 35.65
N SER A 52 -6.07 16.76 35.42
CA SER A 52 -6.61 17.61 34.36
C SER A 52 -6.57 19.07 34.79
N TYR A 53 -5.90 19.91 34.01
CA TYR A 53 -5.75 21.34 34.23
C TYR A 53 -6.23 22.14 33.03
N GLY A 54 -7.05 23.16 33.31
CA GLY A 54 -7.64 24.06 32.32
C GLY A 54 -8.71 23.37 31.46
N ARG A 55 -9.75 24.11 31.10
CA ARG A 55 -10.69 23.71 30.04
C ARG A 55 -10.63 24.74 28.95
N PHE A 56 -10.47 24.28 27.71
CA PHE A 56 -10.52 25.13 26.54
C PHE A 56 -11.32 24.44 25.44
N GLN A 57 -11.91 25.24 24.55
CA GLN A 57 -12.59 24.72 23.37
C GLN A 57 -11.61 24.72 22.20
N SER A 58 -11.76 23.76 21.29
CA SER A 58 -11.09 23.88 20.00
C SER A 58 -11.87 24.85 19.12
N SER A 59 -11.19 25.47 18.17
CA SER A 59 -11.82 26.27 17.10
C SER A 59 -11.77 25.57 15.74
N ARG A 60 -10.98 24.49 15.63
CA ARG A 60 -10.77 23.72 14.42
C ARG A 60 -10.28 22.31 14.73
N GLY A 61 -10.13 21.50 13.69
CA GLY A 61 -9.60 20.16 13.76
C GLY A 61 -10.64 19.12 14.16
N ILE A 62 -10.33 17.86 13.83
CA ILE A 62 -11.18 16.70 14.09
C ILE A 62 -10.51 15.79 15.12
N ARG A 63 -11.32 15.21 16.01
CA ARG A 63 -10.82 14.49 17.18
C ARG A 63 -10.11 13.19 16.79
N GLN A 64 -8.83 13.07 17.09
CA GLN A 64 -8.12 11.79 16.97
C GLN A 64 -8.69 10.75 17.93
N GLY A 65 -8.85 9.51 17.45
CA GLY A 65 -9.48 8.41 18.20
C GLY A 65 -11.01 8.38 18.14
N CYS A 66 -11.66 9.39 17.54
CA CYS A 66 -13.09 9.32 17.22
C CYS A 66 -13.28 8.45 15.95
N PRO A 67 -14.21 7.47 15.95
CA PRO A 67 -14.48 6.63 14.78
C PRO A 67 -14.91 7.41 13.52
N LEU A 68 -15.53 8.59 13.70
CA LEU A 68 -16.01 9.42 12.58
C LEU A 68 -14.89 10.24 11.93
N SER A 69 -13.89 10.66 12.69
CA SER A 69 -12.84 11.57 12.22
C SER A 69 -12.08 11.08 10.98
N PRO A 70 -11.68 9.79 10.87
CA PRO A 70 -11.03 9.29 9.65
C PRO A 70 -11.89 9.48 8.40
N TYR A 71 -13.21 9.29 8.48
CA TYR A 71 -14.11 9.46 7.34
C TYR A 71 -14.25 10.94 6.95
N LEU A 72 -14.39 11.82 7.93
CA LEU A 72 -14.41 13.28 7.67
C LEU A 72 -13.11 13.75 7.03
N PHE A 73 -11.98 13.21 7.48
CA PHE A 73 -10.68 13.48 6.88
C PHE A 73 -10.61 13.02 5.43
N VAL A 74 -11.06 11.79 5.14
CA VAL A 74 -11.11 11.26 3.76
C VAL A 74 -11.99 12.13 2.87
N LEU A 75 -13.16 12.56 3.35
CA LEU A 75 -14.04 13.47 2.60
C LEU A 75 -13.35 14.81 2.31
N ALA A 76 -12.65 15.37 3.31
CA ALA A 76 -11.90 16.61 3.15
C ALA A 76 -10.78 16.49 2.10
N ILE A 77 -9.93 15.45 2.18
CA ILE A 77 -8.85 15.22 1.21
C ILE A 77 -9.39 14.87 -0.17
N ASN A 78 -10.56 14.22 -0.25
CA ASN A 78 -11.18 13.92 -1.53
C ASN A 78 -11.50 15.18 -2.36
N GLU A 79 -11.71 16.35 -1.74
CA GLU A 79 -11.88 17.61 -2.49
C GLU A 79 -10.60 18.05 -3.20
N LEU A 80 -9.42 17.78 -2.63
CA LEU A 80 -8.15 17.99 -3.33
C LEU A 80 -8.04 17.04 -4.52
N SER A 81 -8.41 15.77 -4.34
CA SER A 81 -8.43 14.78 -5.43
C SER A 81 -9.35 15.21 -6.57
N ILE A 82 -10.57 15.68 -6.25
CA ILE A 82 -11.52 16.22 -7.24
C ILE A 82 -10.93 17.43 -7.96
N SER A 83 -10.32 18.37 -7.24
CA SER A 83 -9.72 19.57 -7.84
C SER A 83 -8.59 19.23 -8.82
N LEU A 84 -7.76 18.23 -8.48
CA LEU A 84 -6.71 17.73 -9.38
C LEU A 84 -7.31 17.02 -10.61
N GLN A 85 -8.39 16.24 -10.42
CA GLN A 85 -9.09 15.58 -11.51
C GLN A 85 -9.75 16.59 -12.46
N GLU A 86 -10.39 17.64 -11.93
CA GLU A 86 -10.98 18.73 -12.72
C GLU A 86 -9.90 19.47 -13.53
N ALA A 87 -8.74 19.75 -12.92
CA ALA A 87 -7.61 20.36 -13.62
C ALA A 87 -7.03 19.46 -14.72
N MET A 88 -7.04 18.14 -14.52
CA MET A 88 -6.62 17.16 -15.53
C MET A 88 -7.62 17.07 -16.70
N LEU A 89 -8.92 17.17 -16.43
CA LEU A 89 -9.96 17.20 -17.47
C LEU A 89 -9.94 18.52 -18.28
N ALA A 90 -9.43 19.59 -17.70
CA ALA A 90 -9.26 20.89 -18.34
C ALA A 90 -7.89 21.07 -19.02
N ASP A 91 -7.13 19.99 -19.22
CA ASP A 91 -5.78 19.98 -19.81
C ASP A 91 -4.74 20.88 -19.11
N HIS A 92 -4.98 21.26 -17.84
CA HIS A 92 -3.99 21.97 -17.03
C HIS A 92 -3.00 21.03 -16.34
N LEU A 93 -3.32 19.74 -16.22
CA LEU A 93 -2.46 18.69 -15.68
C LEU A 93 -2.51 17.45 -16.57
N SER A 94 -1.36 16.88 -16.91
CA SER A 94 -1.32 15.64 -17.69
C SER A 94 -1.34 14.37 -16.82
N GLY A 95 -0.95 14.49 -15.54
CA GLY A 95 -0.71 13.34 -14.66
C GLY A 95 0.44 12.44 -15.15
N ILE A 96 0.44 11.18 -14.74
CA ILE A 96 1.39 10.16 -15.21
C ILE A 96 0.65 9.01 -15.87
N ILE A 97 1.07 8.66 -17.09
CA ILE A 97 0.55 7.53 -17.86
C ILE A 97 1.60 6.42 -17.90
N LEU A 98 1.19 5.17 -17.61
CA LEU A 98 2.12 4.03 -17.48
C LEU A 98 2.06 3.03 -18.65
N GLY A 99 1.25 3.30 -19.67
CA GLY A 99 1.09 2.50 -20.88
C GLY A 99 0.08 3.15 -21.84
N THR A 100 0.02 2.69 -23.08
CA THR A 100 -0.96 3.19 -24.06
C THR A 100 -2.39 2.87 -23.60
N GLY A 101 -3.30 3.86 -23.67
CA GLY A 101 -4.68 3.70 -23.20
C GLY A 101 -4.83 3.48 -21.68
N CYS A 102 -3.78 3.76 -20.88
CA CYS A 102 -3.84 3.72 -19.43
C CYS A 102 -4.56 4.98 -18.91
N PRO A 103 -5.45 4.87 -17.91
CA PRO A 103 -5.97 6.06 -17.25
C PRO A 103 -4.83 6.85 -16.60
N PRO A 104 -4.79 8.19 -16.77
CA PRO A 104 -3.74 9.02 -16.18
C PRO A 104 -3.86 9.04 -14.65
N ILE A 105 -2.70 9.04 -13.97
CA ILE A 105 -2.60 9.10 -12.52
C ILE A 105 -2.23 10.53 -12.13
N HIS A 106 -3.17 11.30 -11.59
CA HIS A 106 -2.91 12.65 -11.07
C HIS A 106 -2.41 12.64 -9.62
N SER A 107 -2.81 11.65 -8.80
CA SER A 107 -2.39 11.56 -7.40
C SER A 107 -2.56 10.17 -6.79
N LEU A 108 -1.80 9.89 -5.72
CA LEU A 108 -2.00 8.78 -4.79
C LEU A 108 -2.03 9.37 -3.38
N MET A 109 -3.16 9.25 -2.70
CA MET A 109 -3.36 9.90 -1.39
C MET A 109 -3.68 8.85 -0.33
N PHE A 110 -2.96 8.86 0.78
CA PHE A 110 -3.27 8.03 1.93
C PHE A 110 -3.17 8.87 3.21
N ALA A 111 -4.32 9.19 3.80
CA ALA A 111 -4.40 10.11 4.92
C ALA A 111 -3.60 11.40 4.64
N ASP A 112 -2.61 11.72 5.48
CA ASP A 112 -1.74 12.90 5.41
C ASP A 112 -0.55 12.77 4.44
N ASP A 113 -0.30 11.56 3.93
CA ASP A 113 0.77 11.22 2.99
C ASP A 113 0.25 11.34 1.55
N LEU A 114 0.54 12.47 0.88
CA LEU A 114 0.07 12.75 -0.48
C LEU A 114 1.20 12.58 -1.50
N LEU A 115 0.92 11.91 -2.62
CA LEU A 115 1.76 11.92 -3.81
C LEU A 115 0.98 12.59 -4.94
N ILE A 116 1.49 13.70 -5.45
CA ILE A 116 0.92 14.40 -6.61
C ILE A 116 1.81 14.17 -7.83
N CYS A 117 1.17 13.81 -8.94
CA CYS A 117 1.79 13.35 -10.16
C CYS A 117 1.48 14.31 -11.30
N GLY A 118 2.49 14.59 -12.12
CA GLY A 118 2.39 15.48 -13.27
C GLY A 118 3.66 15.38 -14.13
N GLN A 119 3.60 15.97 -15.30
CA GLN A 119 4.72 16.16 -16.20
C GLN A 119 5.77 17.08 -15.57
N ALA A 120 7.04 16.87 -15.91
CA ALA A 120 8.14 17.67 -15.39
C ALA A 120 8.30 18.99 -16.17
N THR A 121 7.26 19.83 -16.13
CA THR A 121 7.25 21.19 -16.67
C THR A 121 7.03 22.20 -15.54
N VAL A 122 7.52 23.43 -15.75
CA VAL A 122 7.35 24.53 -14.79
C VAL A 122 5.88 24.96 -14.71
N ASP A 123 5.18 24.92 -15.84
CA ASP A 123 3.76 25.28 -15.92
C ASP A 123 2.88 24.32 -15.12
N GLU A 124 3.01 23.01 -15.31
CA GLU A 124 2.24 22.04 -14.52
C GLU A 124 2.60 22.10 -13.03
N ALA A 125 3.88 22.30 -12.69
CA ALA A 125 4.30 22.49 -11.31
C ALA A 125 3.62 23.71 -10.66
N THR A 126 3.49 24.81 -11.40
CA THR A 126 2.81 26.02 -10.94
C THR A 126 1.33 25.76 -10.70
N HIS A 127 0.63 25.11 -11.63
CA HIS A 127 -0.78 24.74 -11.48
C HIS A 127 -1.00 23.79 -10.30
N MET A 128 -0.14 22.78 -10.13
CA MET A 128 -0.19 21.89 -8.96
C MET A 128 -0.07 22.66 -7.64
N LEU A 129 0.86 23.61 -7.55
CA LEU A 129 1.03 24.43 -6.35
C LEU A 129 -0.19 25.32 -6.10
N GLN A 130 -0.76 25.94 -7.14
CA GLN A 130 -1.96 26.78 -7.02
C GLN A 130 -3.16 25.98 -6.49
N ILE A 131 -3.39 24.77 -7.02
CA ILE A 131 -4.46 23.88 -6.55
C ILE A 131 -4.24 23.51 -5.08
N LEU A 132 -3.01 23.15 -4.72
CA LEU A 132 -2.65 22.84 -3.34
C LEU A 132 -2.87 24.04 -2.40
N GLN A 133 -2.40 25.23 -2.78
CA GLN A 133 -2.56 26.45 -2.00
C GLN A 133 -4.04 26.81 -1.83
N ARG A 134 -4.84 26.70 -2.89
CA ARG A 134 -6.29 26.91 -2.80
C ARG A 134 -6.93 25.93 -1.83
N PHE A 135 -6.58 24.65 -1.91
CA PHE A 135 -7.07 23.65 -0.98
C PHE A 135 -6.64 23.95 0.47
N CYS A 136 -5.38 24.29 0.70
CA CYS A 136 -4.85 24.65 2.01
C CYS A 136 -5.55 25.87 2.61
N ASN A 137 -5.80 26.91 1.81
CA ASN A 137 -6.49 28.12 2.23
C ASN A 137 -7.94 27.84 2.64
N LEU A 138 -8.63 26.94 1.93
CA LEU A 138 -10.02 26.59 2.22
C LEU A 138 -10.15 25.61 3.40
N SER A 139 -9.25 24.64 3.50
CA SER A 139 -9.32 23.56 4.49
C SER A 139 -8.58 23.86 5.79
N GLY A 140 -7.70 24.86 5.83
CA GLY A 140 -6.78 25.13 6.94
C GLY A 140 -5.54 24.23 6.98
N GLN A 141 -5.44 23.27 6.04
CA GLN A 141 -4.30 22.37 5.94
C GLN A 141 -3.02 23.12 5.58
N MET A 142 -1.89 22.59 6.05
CA MET A 142 -0.58 23.20 5.80
C MET A 142 0.44 22.14 5.40
N PRO A 143 1.06 22.26 4.21
CA PRO A 143 2.15 21.38 3.80
C PRO A 143 3.36 21.55 4.72
N ASN A 144 4.00 20.44 5.06
CA ASN A 144 5.28 20.41 5.73
C ASN A 144 6.40 20.26 4.71
N TRP A 145 6.91 21.37 4.20
CA TRP A 145 7.95 21.38 3.17
C TRP A 145 9.23 20.67 3.61
N SER A 146 9.55 20.66 4.91
CA SER A 146 10.74 19.96 5.44
C SER A 146 10.65 18.43 5.39
N LYS A 147 9.42 17.88 5.41
CA LYS A 147 9.14 16.44 5.28
C LYS A 147 8.65 16.03 3.88
N SER A 148 8.37 17.03 3.06
CA SER A 148 7.99 16.87 1.66
C SER A 148 9.25 16.68 0.81
N ALA A 149 9.09 15.98 -0.31
CA ALA A 149 10.21 15.65 -1.18
C ALA A 149 9.73 15.47 -2.63
N ILE A 150 10.64 15.56 -3.59
CA ILE A 150 10.32 15.45 -5.02
C ILE A 150 11.14 14.35 -5.69
N ILE A 151 10.52 13.67 -6.65
CA ILE A 151 11.22 12.73 -7.53
C ILE A 151 10.92 13.04 -8.99
N PHE A 152 11.99 13.08 -9.77
CA PHE A 152 11.98 13.32 -11.20
C PHE A 152 12.23 12.03 -11.97
N SER A 153 11.69 11.95 -13.20
CA SER A 153 12.08 10.90 -14.13
C SER A 153 13.55 11.07 -14.54
N ARG A 154 14.20 9.96 -14.96
CA ARG A 154 15.60 9.94 -15.40
C ARG A 154 15.86 10.90 -16.57
N ASN A 155 14.86 11.12 -17.42
CA ASN A 155 14.99 11.87 -18.67
C ASN A 155 14.70 13.37 -18.54
N VAL A 156 14.46 13.89 -17.33
CA VAL A 156 14.18 15.32 -17.13
C VAL A 156 15.49 16.12 -17.17
N ASN A 157 15.52 17.18 -17.99
CA ASN A 157 16.66 18.09 -18.11
C ASN A 157 16.93 18.87 -16.79
N ALA A 158 18.16 19.37 -16.63
CA ALA A 158 18.54 20.10 -15.42
C ALA A 158 17.77 21.42 -15.25
N ILE A 159 17.48 22.10 -16.36
CA ILE A 159 16.77 23.39 -16.38
C ILE A 159 15.36 23.24 -15.80
N ASN A 160 14.57 22.25 -16.25
CA ASN A 160 13.22 22.05 -15.70
C ASN A 160 13.28 21.58 -14.25
N LYS A 161 14.26 20.74 -13.89
CA LYS A 161 14.44 20.33 -12.48
C LYS A 161 14.65 21.54 -11.58
N GLU A 162 15.52 22.46 -11.97
CA GLU A 162 15.78 23.67 -11.20
C GLU A 162 14.55 24.59 -11.15
N GLY A 163 13.89 24.81 -12.29
CA GLY A 163 12.65 25.59 -12.36
C GLY A 163 11.55 25.04 -11.44
N ILE A 164 11.35 23.72 -11.44
CA ILE A 164 10.38 23.06 -10.57
C ILE A 164 10.79 23.14 -9.10
N LYS A 165 12.09 23.03 -8.78
CA LYS A 165 12.59 23.19 -7.40
C LYS A 165 12.45 24.61 -6.86
N ARG A 166 12.40 25.63 -7.73
CA ARG A 166 12.06 27.00 -7.31
C ARG A 166 10.59 27.13 -6.89
N ILE A 167 9.70 26.36 -7.52
CA ILE A 167 8.26 26.32 -7.18
C ILE A 167 8.03 25.46 -5.93
N PHE A 168 8.64 24.28 -5.88
CA PHE A 168 8.60 23.37 -4.74
C PHE A 168 9.99 23.31 -4.09
N PRO A 169 10.27 24.13 -3.07
CA PRO A 169 11.56 24.16 -2.38
C PRO A 169 11.71 22.97 -1.42
N VAL A 170 11.75 21.76 -2.00
CA VAL A 170 11.81 20.48 -1.28
C VAL A 170 13.04 19.68 -1.73
N GLN A 171 13.46 18.75 -0.88
CA GLN A 171 14.60 17.88 -1.18
C GLN A 171 14.24 16.81 -2.21
N ASP A 172 15.24 16.28 -2.90
CA ASP A 172 15.04 15.09 -3.73
C ASP A 172 14.79 13.86 -2.85
N ILE A 173 13.88 12.99 -3.28
CA ILE A 173 13.64 11.70 -2.63
C ILE A 173 14.91 10.85 -2.73
N SER A 174 15.37 10.33 -1.59
CA SER A 174 16.50 9.41 -1.53
C SER A 174 16.12 8.01 -2.06
N ASP A 175 17.10 7.27 -2.58
CA ASP A 175 16.90 5.88 -3.04
C ASP A 175 16.43 4.93 -1.92
N SER A 176 16.69 5.29 -0.65
CA SER A 176 16.26 4.55 0.53
C SER A 176 14.94 5.03 1.14
N SER A 177 14.25 5.96 0.48
CA SER A 177 13.01 6.54 1.00
C SER A 177 11.89 5.52 1.10
N ILE A 178 11.24 5.50 2.27
CA ILE A 178 10.11 4.62 2.58
C ILE A 178 8.82 5.45 2.47
N TYR A 179 7.83 4.92 1.76
CA TYR A 179 6.47 5.45 1.66
C TYR A 179 5.47 4.36 2.05
N LEU A 180 4.60 4.67 3.02
CA LEU A 180 3.64 3.70 3.60
C LEU A 180 4.31 2.38 4.01
N GLY A 181 5.54 2.44 4.54
CA GLY A 181 6.29 1.26 4.94
C GLY A 181 6.98 0.48 3.82
N HIS A 182 6.74 0.80 2.54
CA HIS A 182 7.41 0.20 1.38
C HIS A 182 8.53 1.08 0.84
N PRO A 183 9.64 0.52 0.32
CA PRO A 183 10.62 1.28 -0.44
C PRO A 183 9.97 1.88 -1.68
N LEU A 184 10.04 3.21 -1.84
CA LEU A 184 9.44 3.90 -2.98
C LEU A 184 10.20 3.62 -4.28
N ILE A 185 11.52 3.50 -4.17
CA ILE A 185 12.42 3.11 -5.26
C ILE A 185 12.92 1.70 -4.99
N LEU A 186 12.71 0.79 -5.94
CA LEU A 186 13.23 -0.57 -5.86
C LEU A 186 14.54 -0.67 -6.63
N PRO A 187 15.58 -1.35 -6.09
CA PRO A 187 16.82 -1.57 -6.81
C PRO A 187 16.62 -2.34 -8.11
N ASP A 188 17.29 -1.92 -9.18
CA ASP A 188 17.16 -2.56 -10.50
C ASP A 188 17.70 -4.01 -10.51
N LYS A 189 18.75 -4.28 -9.72
CA LYS A 189 19.43 -5.59 -9.68
C LYS A 189 18.74 -6.61 -8.77
N ASP A 190 18.34 -6.22 -7.57
CA ASP A 190 17.63 -7.10 -6.63
C ASP A 190 16.48 -6.36 -5.94
N ARG A 191 15.28 -6.52 -6.47
CA ARG A 191 14.07 -5.93 -5.89
C ARG A 191 13.67 -6.57 -4.56
N SER A 192 14.16 -7.78 -4.27
CA SER A 192 13.84 -8.50 -3.03
C SER A 192 14.71 -8.04 -1.87
N SER A 193 15.95 -7.60 -2.12
CA SER A 193 16.84 -7.08 -1.08
C SER A 193 16.33 -5.78 -0.46
N ALA A 194 15.51 -5.03 -1.20
CA ALA A 194 14.81 -3.86 -0.68
C ALA A 194 13.92 -4.18 0.54
N TYR A 195 13.56 -5.45 0.75
CA TYR A 195 12.75 -5.92 1.88
C TYR A 195 13.57 -6.60 2.99
N ASP A 196 14.90 -6.59 2.90
CA ASP A 196 15.75 -7.22 3.93
C ASP A 196 15.58 -6.58 5.31
N PHE A 197 15.16 -5.30 5.37
CA PHE A 197 14.81 -4.60 6.62
C PHE A 197 13.65 -5.27 7.38
N VAL A 198 12.80 -6.07 6.73
CA VAL A 198 11.73 -6.80 7.39
C VAL A 198 12.30 -7.77 8.42
N ALA A 199 13.47 -8.35 8.16
CA ALA A 199 14.15 -9.20 9.13
C ALA A 199 14.59 -8.42 10.38
N ASP A 200 14.93 -7.14 10.25
CA ASP A 200 15.30 -6.31 11.40
C ASP A 200 14.07 -5.93 12.23
N LYS A 201 12.89 -5.77 11.62
CA LYS A 201 11.63 -5.64 12.37
C LYS A 201 11.35 -6.84 13.27
N PHE A 202 11.68 -8.05 12.82
CA PHE A 202 11.57 -9.25 13.65
C PHE A 202 12.52 -9.18 14.85
N LYS A 203 13.80 -8.79 14.62
CA LYS A 203 14.80 -8.68 15.69
C LYS A 203 14.42 -7.65 16.75
N VAL A 204 13.95 -6.46 16.34
CA VAL A 204 13.51 -5.40 17.26
C VAL A 204 12.33 -5.86 18.12
N LYS A 205 11.40 -6.65 17.55
CA LYS A 205 10.32 -7.24 18.35
C LYS A 205 10.84 -8.31 19.29
N LEU A 206 11.79 -9.13 18.86
CA LEU A 206 12.41 -10.15 19.72
C LEU A 206 13.08 -9.53 20.94
N THR A 207 13.92 -8.49 20.78
CA THR A 207 14.61 -7.85 21.91
C THR A 207 13.65 -7.29 22.96
N GLY A 208 12.45 -6.86 22.56
CA GLY A 208 11.42 -6.36 23.47
C GLY A 208 10.73 -7.45 24.31
N TYR A 209 10.71 -8.71 23.86
CA TYR A 209 10.09 -9.80 24.61
C TYR A 209 11.16 -10.54 25.41
N LYS A 210 11.08 -10.54 26.75
CA LYS A 210 11.93 -11.40 27.61
C LYS A 210 11.58 -12.88 27.41
N ALA A 211 11.96 -13.44 26.27
CA ALA A 211 11.55 -14.76 25.79
C ALA A 211 11.90 -15.91 26.74
N ASN A 212 12.90 -15.71 27.59
CA ASN A 212 13.35 -16.68 28.60
C ASN A 212 12.34 -16.85 29.74
N LYS A 213 11.41 -15.91 29.91
CA LYS A 213 10.31 -15.99 30.87
C LYS A 213 9.01 -16.53 30.27
N LEU A 214 9.01 -16.87 28.98
CA LEU A 214 7.81 -17.31 28.27
C LEU A 214 7.76 -18.83 28.13
N SER A 215 6.61 -19.40 28.49
CA SER A 215 6.28 -20.80 28.22
C SER A 215 6.22 -21.08 26.71
N HIS A 216 6.33 -22.36 26.32
CA HIS A 216 6.18 -22.75 24.91
C HIS A 216 4.82 -22.33 24.33
N ALA A 217 3.73 -22.42 25.13
CA ALA A 217 2.42 -21.95 24.70
C ALA A 217 2.42 -20.44 24.40
N ALA A 218 3.04 -19.62 25.28
CA ALA A 218 3.16 -18.18 25.05
C ALA A 218 4.00 -17.84 23.82
N ARG A 219 5.11 -18.57 23.60
CA ARG A 219 5.94 -18.42 22.39
C ARG A 219 5.15 -18.76 21.12
N LEU A 220 4.38 -19.85 21.13
CA LEU A 220 3.53 -20.23 19.99
C LEU A 220 2.52 -19.13 19.66
N THR A 221 1.86 -18.58 20.69
CA THR A 221 0.90 -17.48 20.54
C THR A 221 1.56 -16.26 19.90
N LEU A 222 2.74 -15.85 20.38
CA LEU A 222 3.48 -14.72 19.80
C LEU A 222 3.93 -14.97 18.36
N ILE A 223 4.33 -16.20 18.02
CA ILE A 223 4.65 -16.58 16.64
C ILE A 223 3.45 -16.37 15.74
N ASN A 224 2.28 -16.85 16.15
CA ASN A 224 1.08 -16.81 15.32
C ASN A 224 0.41 -15.44 15.26
N SER A 225 0.51 -14.61 16.30
CA SER A 225 -0.13 -13.28 16.34
C SER A 225 0.79 -12.14 15.88
N VAL A 226 2.06 -12.16 16.28
CA VAL A 226 3.01 -11.06 16.01
C VAL A 226 3.92 -11.40 14.83
N PHE A 227 4.69 -12.49 14.90
CA PHE A 227 5.68 -12.77 13.85
C PHE A 227 5.04 -13.15 12.53
N ALA A 228 3.91 -13.85 12.55
CA ALA A 228 3.17 -14.18 11.35
C ALA A 228 2.49 -12.97 10.69
N SER A 229 2.25 -11.87 11.41
CA SER A 229 1.55 -10.68 10.87
C SER A 229 2.50 -9.61 10.33
N ILE A 230 3.70 -9.44 10.92
CA ILE A 230 4.71 -8.46 10.46
C ILE A 230 4.97 -8.52 8.94
N PRO A 231 5.25 -9.69 8.33
CA PRO A 231 5.60 -9.73 6.92
C PRO A 231 4.39 -9.65 5.99
N VAL A 232 3.16 -9.84 6.48
CA VAL A 232 1.94 -9.98 5.64
C VAL A 232 1.73 -8.76 4.76
N TYR A 233 1.86 -7.56 5.34
CA TYR A 233 1.72 -6.30 4.63
C TYR A 233 2.72 -6.15 3.45
N TYR A 234 3.92 -6.71 3.60
CA TYR A 234 4.94 -6.66 2.56
C TYR A 234 4.77 -7.77 1.52
N MET A 235 4.43 -8.97 2.00
CA MET A 235 4.23 -10.16 1.18
C MET A 235 3.01 -10.05 0.26
N SER A 236 2.06 -9.15 0.52
CA SER A 236 0.95 -8.87 -0.40
C SER A 236 1.38 -8.14 -1.68
N ASN A 237 2.55 -7.50 -1.68
CA ASN A 237 3.04 -6.68 -2.79
C ASN A 237 4.24 -7.30 -3.54
N ILE A 238 4.96 -8.23 -2.92
CA ILE A 238 6.10 -8.89 -3.58
C ILE A 238 6.33 -10.30 -3.06
N LEU A 239 6.82 -11.19 -3.93
CA LEU A 239 7.42 -12.45 -3.51
C LEU A 239 8.82 -12.19 -2.96
N PHE A 240 9.04 -12.53 -1.69
CA PHE A 240 10.35 -12.49 -1.07
C PHE A 240 11.32 -13.48 -1.70
N SER A 241 12.61 -13.13 -1.64
CA SER A 241 13.67 -14.05 -2.05
C SER A 241 13.68 -15.28 -1.12
N ARG A 242 14.12 -16.43 -1.65
CA ARG A 242 14.30 -17.64 -0.82
C ARG A 242 15.26 -17.38 0.35
N LYS A 243 16.27 -16.52 0.15
CA LYS A 243 17.22 -16.11 1.19
C LYS A 243 16.52 -15.37 2.33
N LEU A 244 15.67 -14.39 2.03
CA LEU A 244 14.92 -13.64 3.03
C LEU A 244 13.93 -14.54 3.78
N ILE A 245 13.19 -15.40 3.06
CA ILE A 245 12.26 -16.37 3.68
C ILE A 245 13.02 -17.30 4.63
N ALA A 246 14.17 -17.83 4.21
CA ALA A 246 15.00 -18.68 5.06
C ALA A 246 15.51 -17.93 6.31
N LYS A 247 15.91 -16.66 6.16
CA LYS A 247 16.32 -15.79 7.27
C LYS A 247 15.18 -15.58 8.28
N LEU A 248 13.98 -15.23 7.81
CA LEU A 248 12.79 -15.05 8.66
C LEU A 248 12.37 -16.35 9.36
N THR A 249 12.38 -17.46 8.62
CA THR A 249 12.07 -18.79 9.16
C THR A 249 13.08 -19.20 10.23
N SER A 250 14.37 -18.92 10.01
CA SER A 250 15.42 -19.18 10.99
C SER A 250 15.20 -18.39 12.28
N ILE A 251 14.81 -17.12 12.18
CA ILE A 251 14.50 -16.27 13.33
C ILE A 251 13.33 -16.86 14.14
N ILE A 252 12.21 -17.21 13.49
CA ILE A 252 11.05 -17.83 14.16
C ILE A 252 11.43 -19.17 14.80
N ARG A 253 12.16 -20.01 14.07
CA ARG A 253 12.59 -21.34 14.54
C ARG A 253 13.50 -21.23 15.76
N ASN A 254 14.45 -20.29 15.75
CA ASN A 254 15.32 -20.05 16.90
C ASN A 254 14.51 -19.54 18.09
N PHE A 255 13.60 -18.59 17.89
CA PHE A 255 12.73 -18.09 18.95
C PHE A 255 11.87 -19.21 19.58
N TRP A 256 11.33 -20.11 18.76
CA TRP A 256 10.56 -21.27 19.23
C TRP A 256 11.37 -22.16 20.17
N TRP A 257 12.55 -22.61 19.72
CA TRP A 257 13.37 -23.59 20.44
C TRP A 257 14.13 -22.98 21.62
N THR A 258 14.78 -21.82 21.45
CA THR A 258 15.70 -21.28 22.45
C THR A 258 15.15 -20.09 23.23
N GLY A 259 14.11 -19.43 22.76
CA GLY A 259 13.85 -18.06 23.20
C GLY A 259 15.04 -17.15 22.85
N ILE A 260 15.46 -16.28 23.76
CA ILE A 260 16.60 -15.34 23.57
C ILE A 260 17.71 -15.78 24.51
N LYS A 261 18.71 -16.49 23.99
CA LYS A 261 19.79 -17.03 24.80
C LYS A 261 20.48 -15.96 25.67
N GLU A 262 20.66 -16.25 26.96
CA GLU A 262 21.62 -15.54 27.81
C GLU A 262 23.08 -15.91 27.45
N ASP A 263 23.30 -17.16 26.99
CA ASP A 263 24.59 -17.66 26.53
C ASP A 263 24.50 -18.20 25.08
N PRO A 264 25.13 -17.54 24.09
CA PRO A 264 25.09 -17.93 22.68
C PRO A 264 25.57 -19.36 22.39
N SER A 265 26.40 -19.93 23.26
CA SER A 265 27.19 -21.15 23.03
C SER A 265 26.39 -22.47 23.08
N LYS A 266 25.26 -22.54 23.81
CA LYS A 266 24.46 -23.77 23.92
C LYS A 266 23.55 -23.97 22.70
N LYS A 267 23.74 -25.03 21.92
CA LYS A 267 22.83 -25.40 20.82
C LYS A 267 21.49 -25.86 21.38
N ALA A 268 20.39 -25.42 20.75
CA ALA A 268 19.04 -25.88 21.10
C ALA A 268 18.87 -27.35 20.73
N LEU A 269 18.30 -28.16 21.63
CA LEU A 269 17.77 -29.47 21.27
C LEU A 269 16.52 -29.28 20.43
N CYS A 270 16.64 -29.48 19.11
CA CYS A 270 15.52 -29.47 18.18
C CYS A 270 14.93 -30.89 18.10
N LEU A 271 13.94 -31.17 18.94
CA LEU A 271 13.38 -32.52 19.12
C LEU A 271 12.51 -33.02 17.96
N ARG A 272 12.12 -32.12 17.05
CA ARG A 272 11.25 -32.46 15.90
C ARG A 272 11.58 -31.60 14.69
N ALA A 273 11.36 -32.13 13.49
CA ALA A 273 11.60 -31.38 12.27
C ALA A 273 10.67 -30.15 12.17
N TRP A 274 11.20 -29.05 11.65
CA TRP A 274 10.44 -27.80 11.53
C TRP A 274 9.22 -27.94 10.61
N LYS A 275 9.33 -28.74 9.55
CA LYS A 275 8.22 -29.02 8.64
C LYS A 275 7.03 -29.63 9.37
N ASP A 276 7.28 -30.59 10.26
CA ASP A 276 6.26 -31.28 11.03
C ASP A 276 5.60 -30.34 12.04
N ILE A 277 6.40 -29.48 12.69
CA ILE A 277 5.89 -28.46 13.61
C ILE A 277 4.95 -27.47 12.91
N CYS A 278 5.24 -27.12 11.66
CA CYS A 278 4.42 -26.22 10.86
C CYS A 278 3.12 -26.84 10.32
N THR A 279 2.93 -28.16 10.42
CA THR A 279 1.69 -28.80 9.95
C THR A 279 0.47 -28.31 10.75
N PRO A 280 -0.74 -28.36 10.17
CA PRO A 280 -1.98 -28.03 10.86
C PRO A 280 -2.13 -28.79 12.18
N LYS A 281 -2.84 -28.19 13.15
CA LYS A 281 -3.13 -28.86 14.44
C LYS A 281 -3.90 -30.17 14.27
N VAL A 282 -4.79 -30.22 13.27
CA VAL A 282 -5.55 -31.43 12.91
C VAL A 282 -4.66 -32.56 12.40
N GLU A 283 -3.48 -32.25 11.87
CA GLU A 283 -2.47 -33.22 11.41
C GLU A 283 -1.39 -33.49 12.47
N GLY A 284 -1.58 -33.02 13.71
CA GLY A 284 -0.64 -33.25 14.82
C GLY A 284 0.55 -32.27 14.89
N GLY A 285 0.49 -31.16 14.14
CA GLY A 285 1.43 -30.04 14.23
C GLY A 285 0.98 -28.92 15.15
N LEU A 286 1.69 -27.79 15.12
CA LEU A 286 1.38 -26.60 15.92
C LEU A 286 0.65 -25.51 15.14
N GLY A 287 0.45 -25.69 13.83
CA GLY A 287 -0.20 -24.71 12.95
C GLY A 287 0.63 -23.44 12.73
N ILE A 288 1.96 -23.51 12.88
CA ILE A 288 2.84 -22.37 12.57
C ILE A 288 2.85 -22.17 11.05
N LYS A 289 2.37 -21.00 10.61
CA LYS A 289 2.22 -20.68 9.18
C LYS A 289 3.56 -20.73 8.45
N ASN A 290 3.59 -21.46 7.33
CA ASN A 290 4.73 -21.44 6.42
C ASN A 290 4.78 -20.10 5.66
N ILE A 291 5.79 -19.28 5.94
CA ILE A 291 5.93 -17.94 5.34
C ILE A 291 5.93 -17.99 3.80
N GLN A 292 6.60 -18.98 3.20
CA GLN A 292 6.63 -19.11 1.74
C GLN A 292 5.25 -19.40 1.15
N ALA A 293 4.50 -20.29 1.80
CA ALA A 293 3.13 -20.61 1.39
C ALA A 293 2.21 -19.39 1.55
N VAL A 294 2.31 -18.67 2.67
CA VAL A 294 1.55 -17.43 2.92
C VAL A 294 1.88 -16.37 1.87
N ASN A 295 3.16 -16.13 1.58
CA ASN A 295 3.56 -15.14 0.58
C ASN A 295 3.00 -15.48 -0.82
N ARG A 296 3.09 -16.75 -1.22
CA ARG A 296 2.51 -17.22 -2.49
C ARG A 296 0.99 -17.05 -2.50
N GLY A 297 0.31 -17.40 -1.42
CA GLY A 297 -1.15 -17.26 -1.28
C GLY A 297 -1.61 -15.80 -1.39
N LEU A 298 -0.90 -14.86 -0.76
CA LEU A 298 -1.23 -13.44 -0.83
C LEU A 298 -1.07 -12.88 -2.25
N ILE A 299 0.02 -13.23 -2.96
CA ILE A 299 0.22 -12.81 -4.35
C ILE A 299 -0.77 -13.51 -5.29
N LEU A 300 -1.14 -14.76 -5.01
CA LEU A 300 -2.16 -15.48 -5.77
C LEU A 300 -3.53 -14.80 -5.61
N SER A 301 -3.90 -14.40 -4.39
CA SER A 301 -5.11 -13.63 -4.13
C SER A 301 -5.09 -12.29 -4.88
N ALA A 302 -3.97 -11.57 -4.89
CA ALA A 302 -3.83 -10.35 -5.68
C ALA A 302 -3.97 -10.60 -7.19
N ALA A 303 -3.38 -11.68 -7.71
CA ALA A 303 -3.51 -12.07 -9.11
C ALA A 303 -4.96 -12.45 -9.47
N TRP A 304 -5.67 -13.13 -8.57
CA TRP A 304 -7.09 -13.46 -8.72
C TRP A 304 -7.96 -12.22 -8.81
N ARG A 305 -7.76 -11.23 -7.93
CA ARG A 305 -8.51 -9.96 -7.97
C ARG A 305 -8.34 -9.21 -9.30
N ILE A 306 -7.14 -9.25 -9.90
CA ILE A 306 -6.91 -8.64 -11.21
C ILE A 306 -7.69 -9.38 -12.32
N ALA A 307 -7.86 -10.70 -12.18
CA ALA A 307 -8.62 -11.50 -13.12
C ALA A 307 -10.15 -11.31 -12.96
N GLU A 308 -10.62 -11.19 -11.72
CA GLU A 308 -12.04 -11.04 -11.36
C GLU A 308 -12.57 -9.62 -11.59
N GLU A 309 -11.77 -8.59 -11.31
CA GLU A 309 -12.15 -7.18 -11.40
C GLU A 309 -11.36 -6.44 -12.50
N PRO A 310 -11.55 -6.75 -13.80
CA PRO A 310 -10.77 -6.16 -14.89
C PRO A 310 -10.98 -4.66 -15.06
N GLN A 311 -12.10 -4.12 -14.54
CA GLN A 311 -12.44 -2.70 -14.61
C GLN A 311 -11.91 -1.87 -13.43
N SER A 312 -11.30 -2.51 -12.42
CA SER A 312 -10.65 -1.77 -11.34
C SER A 312 -9.49 -0.93 -11.90
N PHE A 313 -9.28 0.26 -11.33
CA PHE A 313 -8.23 1.20 -11.78
C PHE A 313 -6.85 0.53 -11.88
N LEU A 314 -6.48 -0.26 -10.86
CA LEU A 314 -5.22 -1.00 -10.85
C LEU A 314 -5.14 -2.03 -12.01
N SER A 315 -6.21 -2.77 -12.27
CA SER A 315 -6.24 -3.77 -13.35
C SER A 315 -6.14 -3.12 -14.73
N GLN A 316 -6.78 -1.97 -14.94
CA GLN A 316 -6.64 -1.18 -16.16
C GLN A 316 -5.19 -0.71 -16.35
N VAL A 317 -4.57 -0.14 -15.31
CA VAL A 317 -3.16 0.29 -15.34
C VAL A 317 -2.22 -0.87 -15.66
N LEU A 318 -2.42 -2.03 -15.02
CA LEU A 318 -1.60 -3.22 -15.26
C LEU A 318 -1.80 -3.81 -16.65
N LYS A 319 -3.06 -3.83 -17.15
CA LYS A 319 -3.39 -4.28 -18.50
C LYS A 319 -2.67 -3.41 -19.53
N SER A 320 -2.89 -2.10 -19.51
CA SER A 320 -2.27 -1.16 -20.45
C SER A 320 -0.75 -1.23 -20.44
N LYS A 321 -0.13 -1.50 -19.27
CA LYS A 321 1.33 -1.57 -19.14
C LYS A 321 1.93 -2.92 -19.57
N TYR A 322 1.29 -4.03 -19.23
CA TYR A 322 1.91 -5.35 -19.28
C TYR A 322 1.26 -6.34 -20.23
N PHE A 323 -0.02 -6.15 -20.56
CA PHE A 323 -0.77 -7.05 -21.44
C PHE A 323 -1.87 -6.29 -22.20
N PRO A 324 -1.55 -5.23 -22.95
CA PRO A 324 -2.56 -4.34 -23.55
C PRO A 324 -3.50 -5.08 -24.50
N ASP A 325 -2.94 -5.94 -25.36
CA ASP A 325 -3.67 -6.63 -26.42
C ASP A 325 -4.15 -8.04 -26.02
N THR A 326 -3.98 -8.41 -24.75
CA THR A 326 -4.25 -9.78 -24.28
C THR A 326 -4.98 -9.79 -22.95
N SER A 327 -5.37 -10.97 -22.48
CA SER A 327 -5.84 -11.17 -21.11
C SER A 327 -4.67 -11.38 -20.15
N ILE A 328 -4.92 -11.23 -18.84
CA ILE A 328 -3.98 -11.64 -17.79
C ILE A 328 -3.49 -13.08 -18.00
N TRP A 329 -4.39 -13.92 -18.54
CA TRP A 329 -4.16 -15.32 -18.87
C TRP A 329 -3.24 -15.54 -20.07
N ARG A 330 -2.97 -14.55 -20.92
CA ARG A 330 -1.99 -14.66 -22.02
C ARG A 330 -0.83 -13.68 -21.89
N ALA A 331 -0.74 -12.99 -20.75
CA ALA A 331 0.31 -12.01 -20.51
C ALA A 331 1.72 -12.62 -20.66
N LYS A 332 2.52 -12.01 -21.54
CA LYS A 332 3.87 -12.47 -21.90
C LYS A 332 4.91 -12.07 -20.84
N ASN A 333 6.05 -12.76 -20.86
CA ASN A 333 7.14 -12.56 -19.91
C ASN A 333 8.23 -11.56 -20.38
N ASN A 334 8.09 -10.93 -21.55
CA ASN A 334 9.20 -10.30 -22.26
C ASN A 334 9.37 -8.78 -22.00
N ILE A 335 8.56 -8.19 -21.12
CA ILE A 335 8.57 -6.73 -20.85
C ILE A 335 9.28 -6.45 -19.52
N PRO A 336 9.96 -5.31 -19.33
CA PRO A 336 10.45 -4.87 -18.02
C PRO A 336 9.33 -4.85 -16.98
N LYS A 337 9.51 -5.57 -15.87
CA LYS A 337 8.44 -5.84 -14.89
C LYS A 337 8.65 -5.06 -13.60
N SER A 338 7.59 -4.52 -13.02
CA SER A 338 7.62 -4.08 -11.62
C SER A 338 7.83 -5.29 -10.70
N GLY A 339 8.26 -5.04 -9.46
CA GLY A 339 8.41 -6.11 -8.46
C GLY A 339 7.10 -6.89 -8.22
N PHE A 340 5.98 -6.17 -8.18
CA PHE A 340 4.64 -6.74 -8.06
C PHE A 340 4.26 -7.60 -9.26
N TRP A 341 4.42 -7.09 -10.48
CA TRP A 341 4.07 -7.86 -11.69
C TRP A 341 4.95 -9.09 -11.90
N ALA A 342 6.25 -8.97 -11.62
CA ALA A 342 7.17 -10.10 -11.62
C ALA A 342 6.75 -11.19 -10.61
N SER A 343 6.17 -10.79 -9.48
CA SER A 343 5.65 -11.69 -8.46
C SER A 343 4.38 -12.41 -8.92
N ILE A 344 3.45 -11.69 -9.55
CA ILE A 344 2.24 -12.27 -10.16
C ILE A 344 2.60 -13.30 -11.21
N LEU A 345 3.49 -12.97 -12.14
CA LEU A 345 3.89 -13.89 -13.22
C LEU A 345 4.51 -15.19 -12.69
N LYS A 346 5.20 -15.14 -11.54
CA LYS A 346 5.74 -16.34 -10.88
C LYS A 346 4.66 -17.25 -10.29
N VAL A 347 3.50 -16.73 -9.88
CA VAL A 347 2.38 -17.54 -9.35
C VAL A 347 1.29 -17.81 -10.37
N LYS A 348 1.31 -17.14 -11.53
CA LYS A 348 0.29 -17.25 -12.59
C LYS A 348 0.00 -18.69 -13.02
N HIS A 349 1.03 -19.55 -13.06
CA HIS A 349 0.85 -20.97 -13.38
C HIS A 349 -0.06 -21.72 -12.40
N ILE A 350 0.00 -21.36 -11.11
CA ILE A 350 -0.87 -21.93 -10.08
C ILE A 350 -2.31 -21.48 -10.32
N LEU A 351 -2.49 -20.21 -10.70
CA LEU A 351 -3.82 -19.68 -11.03
C LEU A 351 -4.44 -20.45 -12.20
N TYR A 352 -3.69 -20.69 -13.30
CA TYR A 352 -4.20 -21.49 -14.43
C TYR A 352 -4.63 -22.89 -14.04
N ALA A 353 -3.81 -23.59 -13.25
CA ALA A 353 -4.06 -24.98 -12.91
C ALA A 353 -5.28 -25.16 -11.99
N ASN A 354 -5.72 -24.09 -11.32
CA ASN A 354 -6.76 -24.14 -10.29
C ASN A 354 -7.94 -23.17 -10.56
N SER A 355 -8.04 -22.62 -11.77
CA SER A 355 -9.15 -21.73 -12.15
C SER A 355 -9.87 -22.28 -13.37
N ILE A 356 -11.20 -22.28 -13.33
CA ILE A 356 -12.04 -22.61 -14.48
C ILE A 356 -12.96 -21.42 -14.72
N TYR A 357 -12.96 -20.93 -15.95
CA TYR A 357 -13.87 -19.86 -16.37
C TYR A 357 -15.17 -20.49 -16.86
N GLN A 358 -16.27 -20.22 -16.17
CA GLN A 358 -17.59 -20.66 -16.62
C GLN A 358 -18.14 -19.65 -17.63
N ILE A 359 -18.34 -20.11 -18.86
CA ILE A 359 -18.95 -19.29 -19.91
C ILE A 359 -20.47 -19.35 -19.72
N LEU A 360 -21.05 -18.25 -19.26
CA LEU A 360 -22.51 -18.11 -19.08
C LEU A 360 -23.13 -17.31 -20.23
N ASP A 361 -22.46 -16.26 -20.68
CA ASP A 361 -22.90 -15.39 -21.78
C ASP A 361 -21.95 -15.45 -22.99
N GLY A 362 -22.52 -15.28 -24.20
CA GLY A 362 -21.81 -15.27 -25.49
C GLY A 362 -20.82 -14.12 -25.70
N ASN A 363 -20.64 -13.26 -24.70
CA ASN A 363 -19.69 -12.13 -24.71
C ASN A 363 -18.29 -12.51 -24.19
N SER A 364 -18.05 -13.80 -23.93
CA SER A 364 -16.80 -14.31 -23.36
C SER A 364 -15.86 -14.81 -24.46
N SER A 365 -14.60 -14.37 -24.42
CA SER A 365 -13.58 -14.84 -25.36
C SER A 365 -13.04 -16.22 -24.95
N VAL A 366 -13.49 -17.25 -25.68
CA VAL A 366 -13.04 -18.66 -25.61
C VAL A 366 -11.51 -18.78 -25.79
N TRP A 367 -10.90 -17.86 -26.52
CA TRP A 367 -9.48 -17.89 -26.87
C TRP A 367 -8.55 -17.31 -25.80
N SER A 368 -9.09 -16.59 -24.83
CA SER A 368 -8.29 -15.80 -23.90
C SER A 368 -8.53 -16.13 -22.44
N THR A 369 -9.33 -17.16 -22.15
CA THR A 369 -9.75 -17.52 -20.78
C THR A 369 -9.59 -19.02 -20.52
N PRO A 370 -9.30 -19.43 -19.26
CA PRO A 370 -9.12 -20.82 -18.88
C PRO A 370 -10.46 -21.54 -18.68
N TRP A 371 -11.23 -21.76 -19.75
CA TRP A 371 -12.54 -22.44 -19.67
C TRP A 371 -12.45 -23.97 -19.78
N PHE A 372 -11.30 -24.52 -20.21
CA PHE A 372 -11.03 -25.96 -20.23
C PHE A 372 -9.52 -26.26 -20.06
N PRO A 373 -9.11 -27.48 -19.67
CA PRO A 373 -7.71 -27.78 -19.33
C PRO A 373 -6.68 -27.51 -20.44
N HIS A 374 -7.05 -27.64 -21.71
CA HIS A 374 -6.16 -27.48 -22.87
C HIS A 374 -6.40 -26.18 -23.64
N TRP A 375 -6.97 -25.16 -23.00
CA TRP A 375 -7.35 -23.89 -23.65
C TRP A 375 -6.21 -23.12 -24.32
N GLN A 376 -4.97 -23.35 -23.88
CA GLN A 376 -3.81 -22.71 -24.47
C GLN A 376 -3.48 -23.26 -25.87
N SER A 377 -3.73 -24.56 -26.09
CA SER A 377 -3.48 -25.28 -27.35
C SER A 377 -4.76 -25.49 -28.17
N ILE A 378 -5.82 -24.72 -27.90
CA ILE A 378 -7.10 -24.86 -28.62
C ILE A 378 -6.93 -24.80 -30.15
N TYR A 379 -6.00 -23.99 -30.66
CA TYR A 379 -5.71 -23.88 -32.09
C TYR A 379 -5.21 -25.20 -32.71
N GLU A 380 -4.53 -26.03 -31.94
CA GLU A 380 -4.04 -27.34 -32.39
C GLU A 380 -5.16 -28.39 -32.45
N HIS A 381 -6.26 -28.15 -31.74
CA HIS A 381 -7.39 -29.07 -31.60
C HIS A 381 -8.58 -28.71 -32.51
N LEU A 382 -8.48 -27.59 -33.22
CA LEU A 382 -9.53 -27.13 -34.12
C LEU A 382 -9.22 -27.58 -35.55
N GLN A 383 -10.06 -28.48 -36.05
CA GLN A 383 -10.13 -28.73 -37.48
C GLN A 383 -10.90 -27.59 -38.15
N ILE A 384 -10.17 -26.53 -38.54
CA ILE A 384 -10.74 -25.48 -39.39
C ILE A 384 -10.76 -26.05 -40.81
N ARG A 385 -11.95 -26.41 -41.31
CA ARG A 385 -12.20 -26.77 -42.70
C ARG A 385 -12.51 -25.54 -43.54
#